data_AF-A0A3B9AP32-F1
#
_entry.id   AF-A0A3B9AP32-F1
#
_cell.length_a   1.000
_cell.length_b   1.000
_cell.length_c   1.000
_cell.angle_alpha   90.00
_cell.angle_beta   90.00
_cell.angle_gamma   90.00
#
_symmetry.space_group_name_H-M   'P 1'
#
loop_
_entity.id
_entity.type
_entity.pdbx_description
1 polymer ?
#
loop_
_entity_poly.entity_id
_entity_poly.type
_entity_poly.pdbx_seq_one_letter_code
_entity_poly.pdbx_strand_id
1 'polypeptide(L)' 'QGHIHMHYHQVNDRHEIMTGVCHSIPEVLSDGRIRLHETWKWTSGDCSEGKSVIEEV' A
#
# COMPACT_ATOMS: atom_id res chain seq x y z
N GLN A 1 16.50 -6.66 -5.31
CA GLN A 1 15.06 -6.42 -5.52
C GLN A 1 14.67 -5.21 -4.68
N GLY A 2 13.79 -4.34 -5.19
CA GLY A 2 13.32 -3.19 -4.43
C GLY A 2 12.29 -3.63 -3.38
N HIS A 3 12.30 -2.99 -2.21
CA HIS A 3 11.27 -3.16 -1.19
C HIS A 3 10.96 -1.79 -0.62
N ILE A 4 9.68 -1.45 -0.57
CA ILE A 4 9.21 -0.19 0.01
C ILE A 4 8.43 -0.55 1.27
N HIS A 5 8.90 -0.06 2.42
CA HIS A 5 8.22 -0.19 3.71
C HIS A 5 7.65 1.17 4.08
N MET A 6 6.32 1.24 4.22
CA MET A 6 5.60 2.49 4.48
C MET A 6 4.90 2.41 5.82
N HIS A 7 4.99 3.49 6.59
CA HIS A 7 4.10 3.79 7.70
C HIS A 7 3.31 5.04 7.30
N TYR A 8 1.99 4.95 7.30
CA TYR A 8 1.16 6.03 6.76
C TYR A 8 0.00 6.36 7.70
N HIS A 9 -0.51 7.57 7.49
CA HIS A 9 -1.73 8.08 8.10
C HIS A 9 -2.68 8.44 6.96
N GLN A 10 -3.93 8.01 7.05
CA GLN A 10 -4.98 8.27 6.08
C GLN A 10 -6.19 8.86 6.79
N VAL A 11 -6.76 9.94 6.26
CA VAL A 11 -8.09 10.41 6.68
C VAL A 11 -9.14 9.68 5.85
N ASN A 12 -10.01 8.90 6.48
CA ASN A 12 -11.08 8.19 5.78
C ASN A 12 -12.27 9.12 5.46
N ASP A 13 -13.28 8.60 4.78
CA ASP A 13 -14.52 9.31 4.40
C ASP A 13 -15.33 9.82 5.62
N ARG A 14 -15.14 9.19 6.78
CA ARG A 14 -15.71 9.62 8.06
C ARG A 14 -14.87 10.66 8.80
N HIS A 15 -13.82 11.20 8.17
CA HIS A 15 -12.87 12.16 8.76
C HIS A 15 -12.08 11.62 9.96
N GLU A 16 -11.95 10.30 10.07
CA GLU A 16 -11.15 9.65 11.11
C GLU A 16 -9.72 9.46 10.61
N ILE A 17 -8.74 9.64 11.51
CA ILE A 17 -7.34 9.33 11.22
C ILE A 17 -7.14 7.83 11.41
N MET A 18 -6.81 7.16 10.31
CA MET A 18 -6.41 5.76 10.26
C MET A 18 -4.89 5.68 10.09
N THR A 19 -4.26 4.72 10.77
CA THR A 19 -2.82 4.44 10.65
C THR A 19 -2.59 3.06 10.09
N GLY A 20 -1.58 2.90 9.25
CA GLY A 20 -1.28 1.61 8.64
C GLY A 20 0.18 1.43 8.29
N VAL A 21 0.52 0.17 8.02
CA VAL A 21 1.79 -0.24 7.45
C VAL A 21 1.55 -0.93 6.11
N CYS A 22 2.47 -0.74 5.18
CA CYS A 22 2.41 -1.38 3.87
C CYS A 22 3.81 -1.82 3.43
N HIS A 23 3.88 -2.99 2.81
CA HIS A 23 5.05 -3.51 2.13
C HIS A 23 4.76 -3.66 0.65
N SER A 24 5.54 -2.98 -0.19
CA SER A 24 5.36 -2.99 -1.64
C SER A 24 6.60 -3.54 -2.34
N ILE A 25 6.38 -4.41 -3.33
CA ILE A 25 7.41 -4.99 -4.18
C ILE A 25 7.18 -4.51 -5.62
N PRO A 26 8.12 -3.76 -6.22
CA PRO A 26 8.02 -3.29 -7.59
C PRO A 26 8.30 -4.41 -8.60
N GLU A 27 7.50 -4.42 -9.66
CA GLU A 27 7.65 -5.18 -10.89
C GLU A 27 7.78 -4.19 -12.04
N VAL A 28 8.80 -4.37 -12.89
CA VAL A 28 8.93 -3.61 -14.13
C VAL A 28 8.22 -4.39 -15.23
N LEU A 29 7.20 -3.78 -15.84
CA LEU A 29 6.42 -4.37 -16.92
C LEU A 29 7.20 -4.37 -18.25
N SER A 30 6.69 -5.09 -19.23
CA SER A 30 7.33 -5.23 -20.55
C SER A 30 7.50 -3.90 -21.30
N ASP A 31 6.67 -2.90 -21.00
CA ASP A 31 6.71 -1.57 -21.59
C ASP A 31 7.55 -0.57 -20.77
N GLY A 32 8.19 -1.02 -19.69
CA GLY A 32 9.04 -0.22 -18.82
C GLY A 32 8.30 0.47 -17.66
N ARG A 33 6.97 0.41 -17.60
CA ARG A 33 6.18 0.95 -16.47
C ARG A 33 6.36 0.13 -15.20
N ILE A 34 6.04 0.73 -14.06
CA ILE A 34 6.11 0.07 -12.75
C ILE A 34 4.73 -0.37 -12.27
N ARG A 35 4.66 -1.62 -11.79
CA ARG A 35 3.57 -2.15 -10.98
C ARG A 35 4.07 -2.45 -9.57
N LEU A 36 3.35 -2.03 -8.54
CA LEU A 36 3.64 -2.34 -7.14
C LEU A 36 2.67 -3.41 -6.64
N HIS A 37 3.19 -4.51 -6.13
CA HIS A 37 2.42 -5.52 -5.40
C HIS A 37 2.49 -5.21 -3.92
N GLU A 38 1.34 -4.93 -3.31
CA GLU A 38 1.28 -4.39 -1.96
C GLU A 38 0.61 -5.38 -0.99
N THR A 39 1.16 -5.48 0.22
CA THR A 39 0.51 -6.10 1.38
C THR A 39 0.43 -5.05 2.48
N TRP A 40 -0.78 -4.74 2.94
CA TRP A 40 -1.03 -3.68 3.91
C TRP A 40 -1.79 -4.19 5.12
N LYS A 41 -1.66 -3.48 6.23
CA LYS A 41 -2.37 -3.72 7.47
C LYS A 41 -2.67 -2.41 8.19
N TRP A 42 -3.91 -2.23 8.62
CA TRP A 42 -4.25 -1.16 9.55
C TRP A 42 -3.63 -1.44 10.92
N THR A 43 -3.03 -0.42 11.51
CA THR A 43 -2.55 -0.41 12.89
C THR A 43 -3.50 0.31 13.84
N SER A 44 -4.61 0.81 13.32
CA SER A 44 -5.73 1.42 14.04
C SER A 44 -7.06 0.77 13.64
N GLY A 45 -8.12 1.00 14.41
CA GLY A 45 -9.45 0.47 14.08
C GLY A 45 -9.55 -1.04 14.29
N ASP A 46 -10.07 -1.76 13.30
CA ASP A 46 -10.26 -3.21 13.36
C ASP A 46 -8.99 -4.02 13.04
N CYS A 47 -7.89 -3.33 12.73
CA CYS A 47 -6.61 -3.93 12.35
C CYS A 47 -6.72 -4.88 11.14
N SER A 48 -7.69 -4.65 10.26
CA SER A 48 -7.85 -5.41 9.02
C SER A 48 -6.62 -5.26 8.11
N GLU A 49 -6.44 -6.25 7.25
CA GLU A 49 -5.28 -6.39 6.37
C GLU A 49 -5.71 -6.87 4.99
N GLY A 50 -4.89 -6.60 3.98
CA GLY A 50 -5.23 -6.90 2.61
C GLY A 50 -4.05 -6.78 1.65
N LYS A 51 -4.36 -7.00 0.37
CA LYS A 51 -3.42 -6.87 -0.73
C LYS A 51 -3.99 -5.95 -1.80
N SER A 52 -3.14 -5.17 -2.43
CA SER A 52 -3.47 -4.26 -3.53
C SER A 52 -2.40 -4.31 -4.61
N VAL A 53 -2.76 -3.81 -5.79
CA VAL A 53 -1.83 -3.60 -6.89
C VAL A 53 -1.97 -2.15 -7.33
N ILE A 54 -0.86 -1.42 -7.35
CA ILE A 54 -0.78 -0.09 -7.97
C ILE A 54 -0.07 -0.25 -9.30
N GLU A 55 -0.65 0.31 -10.36
CA GLU A 55 -0.08 0.27 -11.70
C GLU A 55 0.03 1.68 -12.25
N GLU A 56 1.20 2.02 -12.78
CA GLU A 56 1.42 3.24 -13.55
C GLU A 56 0.63 3.17 -14.87
N VAL A 57 -0.14 4.21 -15.19
CA VAL A 57 -1.02 4.30 -16.38
C VAL A 57 -0.59 5.39 -17.35
#